data_AF-A0A357N4F3-F1
#
_entry.id   AF-A0A357N4F3-F1
#
_cell.length_a   1.000
_cell.length_b   1.000
_cell.length_c   1.000
_cell.angle_alpha   90.00
_cell.angle_beta   90.00
_cell.angle_gamma   90.00
#
_symmetry.space_group_name_H-M   'P 1'
#
loop_
_entity.id
_entity.type
_entity.pdbx_description
1 polymer ?
#
loop_
_entity_poly.entity_id
_entity_poly.type
_entity_poly.pdbx_seq_one_letter_code
_entity_poly.pdbx_strand_id
1 'polypeptide(L)' 'LRPGGVLLYATCSILRAENVDQVRAFLKWHPDAQAAPLGDAFGLDCEGIARQRLPGEDDADGFFYARLLKTA' A
#
# COMPACT_ATOMS: atom_id res chain seq x y z
N LEU A 1 11.58 11.65 -1.55
CA LEU A 1 10.54 12.66 -1.25
C LEU A 1 11.08 13.67 -0.26
N ARG A 2 10.56 14.89 -0.23
CA ARG A 2 10.84 15.84 0.87
C ARG A 2 10.09 15.38 2.13
N PRO A 3 10.53 15.73 3.35
CA PRO A 3 9.76 15.51 4.57
C PRO A 3 8.32 15.99 4.42
N GLY A 4 7.36 15.19 4.91
CA GLY A 4 5.92 15.39 4.71
C GLY A 4 5.38 14.95 3.35
N GLY A 5 6.24 14.50 2.43
CA GLY A 5 5.83 14.00 1.13
C GLY A 5 5.09 12.67 1.21
N VAL A 6 4.17 12.45 0.26
CA VAL A 6 3.36 11.23 0.15
C VAL A 6 3.76 10.45 -1.09
N LEU A 7 3.99 9.15 -0.94
CA LEU A 7 4.11 8.18 -2.03
C LEU A 7 2.90 7.25 -1.99
N LEU A 8 2.20 7.10 -3.10
CA LEU A 8 1.22 6.04 -3.29
C LEU A 8 1.84 4.95 -4.15
N TYR A 9 2.01 3.76 -3.58
CA TYR A 9 2.37 2.55 -4.31
C TYR A 9 1.10 1.78 -4.65
N ALA A 10 0.91 1.45 -5.93
CA ALA A 10 -0.26 0.75 -6.40
C ALA A 10 0.08 -0.21 -7.54
N THR A 11 -0.61 -1.35 -7.57
CA THR A 11 -0.48 -2.37 -8.61
C THR A 11 -1.87 -2.89 -8.98
N CYS A 12 -2.01 -3.43 -10.19
CA CYS A 12 -3.17 -4.24 -10.60
C CYS A 12 -2.90 -5.74 -10.41
N SER A 13 -2.09 -6.10 -9.41
CA SER A 13 -1.79 -7.48 -9.05
C SER A 13 -2.46 -7.85 -7.72
N ILE A 14 -2.75 -9.13 -7.56
CA ILE A 14 -3.19 -9.73 -6.30
C ILE A 14 -2.06 -10.53 -5.61
N LEU A 15 -0.89 -10.62 -6.25
CA LEU A 15 0.21 -11.45 -5.76
C LEU A 15 0.89 -10.77 -4.58
N ARG A 16 0.94 -11.48 -3.45
CA ARG A 16 1.54 -10.99 -2.21
C ARG A 16 2.99 -10.49 -2.40
N ALA A 17 3.76 -11.20 -3.22
CA ALA A 17 5.16 -10.92 -3.53
C ALA A 17 5.37 -9.59 -4.26
N GLU A 18 4.37 -9.11 -5.01
CA GLU A 18 4.38 -7.81 -5.68
C GLU A 18 3.79 -6.70 -4.81
N ASN A 19 3.09 -7.05 -3.72
CA ASN A 19 2.28 -6.11 -2.94
C ASN A 19 2.84 -5.90 -1.53
N VAL A 20 2.21 -6.51 -0.51
CA VAL A 20 2.56 -6.30 0.90
C VAL A 20 4.03 -6.65 1.20
N ASP A 21 4.62 -7.61 0.48
CA ASP A 21 6.04 -7.94 0.64
C ASP A 21 6.97 -6.82 0.19
N GLN A 22 6.64 -6.16 -0.92
CA GLN A 22 7.39 -4.99 -1.39
C GLN A 22 7.29 -3.85 -0.39
N VAL A 23 6.10 -3.59 0.15
CA VAL A 23 5.88 -2.53 1.15
C VAL A 23 6.64 -2.82 2.45
N ARG A 24 6.62 -4.06 2.94
CA ARG A 24 7.38 -4.46 4.15
C ARG A 24 8.89 -4.33 3.93
N ALA A 25 9.39 -4.79 2.79
CA ALA A 25 10.81 -4.66 2.45
C ALA A 25 11.21 -3.17 2.37
N PHE A 26 10.39 -2.35 1.72
CA PHE A 26 10.60 -0.91 1.59
C PHE A 26 10.68 -0.22 2.96
N LEU A 27 9.69 -0.46 3.85
CA LEU A 27 9.68 0.14 5.20
C LEU A 27 10.86 -0.32 6.06
N LYS A 28 11.36 -1.54 5.86
CA LYS A 28 12.57 -2.02 6.54
C LYS A 28 13.83 -1.26 6.07
N TRP A 29 13.89 -0.90 4.79
CA TRP A 29 15.07 -0.25 4.19
C TRP A 29 15.03 1.28 4.31
N HIS A 30 13.84 1.85 4.48
CA HIS A 30 13.61 3.29 4.61
C HIS A 30 13.03 3.61 5.98
N PRO A 31 13.88 3.81 7.01
CA PRO A 31 13.42 4.11 8.37
C PRO A 31 12.71 5.48 8.50
N ASP A 32 12.85 6.32 7.48
CA ASP A 32 12.18 7.62 7.34
C ASP A 32 10.89 7.53 6.51
N ALA A 33 10.39 6.33 6.25
CA ALA A 33 9.09 6.09 5.66
C ALA A 33 8.17 5.41 6.69
N GLN A 34 6.91 5.82 6.72
CA GLN A 34 5.86 5.13 7.46
C GLN A 34 4.67 4.80 6.56
N ALA A 35 4.01 3.68 6.82
CA ALA A 35 2.68 3.44 6.28
C ALA A 35 1.68 4.39 6.92
N ALA A 36 0.77 4.92 6.11
CA ALA A 36 -0.35 5.72 6.57
C ALA A 36 -1.66 5.02 6.20
N PRO A 37 -2.63 4.96 7.13
CA PRO A 37 -3.85 4.19 6.94
C PRO A 37 -4.62 4.67 5.72
N LEU A 38 -5.20 3.74 4.97
CA LEU A 38 -6.19 4.00 3.94
C LEU A 38 -7.56 3.57 4.48
N GLY A 39 -8.62 4.29 4.09
CA GLY A 39 -9.97 3.99 4.55
C GLY A 39 -10.55 2.72 3.90
N ASP A 40 -11.69 2.26 4.41
CA ASP A 40 -12.29 1.01 3.97
C ASP A 40 -12.74 0.98 2.50
N ALA A 41 -12.89 2.16 1.89
CA ALA A 41 -13.14 2.30 0.46
C ALA A 41 -12.04 1.70 -0.44
N PHE A 42 -10.87 1.36 0.10
CA PHE A 42 -9.74 0.81 -0.68
C PHE A 42 -9.64 -0.73 -0.65
N GLY A 43 -10.67 -1.43 -0.17
CA GLY A 43 -10.71 -2.90 -0.14
C GLY A 43 -10.27 -3.46 1.22
N LEU A 44 -9.79 -4.69 1.28
CA LEU A 44 -9.44 -5.42 2.51
C LEU A 44 -8.15 -4.89 3.16
N ASP A 45 -8.09 -4.93 4.49
CA ASP A 45 -6.89 -4.58 5.24
C ASP A 45 -5.74 -5.56 4.99
N CYS A 46 -4.56 -5.02 4.70
CA CYS A 46 -3.33 -5.79 4.54
C CYS A 46 -2.32 -5.39 5.61
N GLU A 47 -2.37 -6.09 6.74
CA GLU A 47 -1.42 -5.96 7.86
C GLU A 47 -1.34 -4.53 8.44
N GLY A 48 -2.40 -3.72 8.31
CA GLY A 48 -2.43 -2.31 8.73
C GLY A 48 -1.51 -1.37 7.95
N ILE A 49 -0.85 -1.85 6.89
CA ILE A 49 0.11 -1.06 6.10
C ILE A 49 -0.35 -0.76 4.67
N ALA A 50 -1.39 -1.45 4.20
CA ALA A 50 -1.91 -1.35 2.84
C ALA A 50 -3.36 -1.84 2.74
N ARG A 51 -3.97 -1.69 1.57
CA ARG A 51 -5.30 -2.22 1.23
C ARG A 51 -5.30 -2.96 -0.10
N GLN A 52 -6.16 -3.96 -0.24
CA GLN A 52 -6.30 -4.77 -1.46
C GLN A 52 -7.79 -4.92 -1.82
N ARG A 53 -8.15 -4.50 -3.04
CA ARG A 53 -9.38 -4.90 -3.71
C ARG A 53 -9.15 -6.21 -4.44
N LEU A 54 -10.05 -7.17 -4.24
CA LEU A 54 -10.02 -8.44 -4.95
C LEU A 54 -10.78 -8.33 -6.28
N PRO A 55 -10.44 -9.16 -7.28
CA PRO A 55 -11.18 -9.21 -8.54
C PRO A 55 -12.67 -9.51 -8.29
N GLY A 56 -13.54 -8.80 -8.99
CA GLY A 56 -14.99 -8.91 -8.86
C GLY A 56 -15.61 -8.05 -7.75
N GLU A 57 -14.80 -7.40 -6.89
CA GLU A 57 -15.31 -6.34 -6.00
C GLU A 57 -15.58 -5.07 -6.81
N ASP A 58 -16.81 -4.57 -6.78
CA ASP A 58 -17.27 -3.39 -7.55
C ASP A 58 -16.96 -3.49 -9.07
N ASP A 59 -17.06 -4.69 -9.66
CA ASP A 59 -16.71 -4.99 -11.06
C ASP A 59 -15.25 -4.62 -11.43
N ALA A 60 -14.34 -4.55 -10.45
CA ALA A 60 -12.93 -4.25 -10.66
C ALA A 60 -12.08 -5.51 -10.89
N ASP A 61 -10.98 -5.35 -11.64
CA ASP A 61 -10.01 -6.42 -11.94
C ASP A 61 -9.10 -6.79 -10.74
N GLY A 62 -9.21 -6.07 -9.62
CA GLY A 62 -8.36 -6.20 -8.44
C GLY A 62 -7.22 -5.17 -8.42
N PHE A 63 -6.98 -4.57 -7.26
CA PHE A 63 -5.98 -3.52 -7.07
C PHE A 63 -5.38 -3.51 -5.68
N PHE A 64 -4.11 -3.14 -5.59
CA PHE A 64 -3.40 -2.93 -4.33
C PHE A 64 -3.05 -1.47 -4.13
N TYR A 65 -3.09 -1.01 -2.87
CA TYR A 65 -2.77 0.36 -2.50
C TYR A 65 -1.98 0.41 -1.19
N ALA A 66 -0.84 1.09 -1.20
CA ALA A 66 -0.08 1.42 0.01
C ALA A 66 0.29 2.90 -0.01
N ARG A 67 -0.14 3.65 1.01
CA ARG A 67 0.18 5.06 1.19
C ARG A 67 1.33 5.20 2.18
N LEU A 68 2.42 5.81 1.72
CA LEU A 68 3.67 5.96 2.47
C LEU A 68 3.95 7.44 2.69
N LEU A 69 4.30 7.82 3.92
CA LEU A 69 4.69 9.18 4.29
C LEU A 69 6.19 9.24 4.55
N LYS A 70 6.86 10.24 3.98
CA LYS A 70 8.24 10.59 4.28
C LYS A 70 8.29 11.41 5.57
N THR A 71 8.87 10.89 6.63
CA THR A 71 8.89 11.52 7.96
C THR A 71 10.07 12.46 8.17
N ALA A 72 11.21 12.19 7.53
CA ALA A 72 12.45 12.98 7.64
C ALA A 72 13.28 12.93 6.35
#